data_AF-A0A1A0XDI2-F1
#
_entry.id   AF-A0A1A0XDI2-F1
#
_cell.length_a   1.000
_cell.length_b   1.000
_cell.length_c   1.000
_cell.angle_alpha   90.00
_cell.angle_beta   90.00
_cell.angle_gamma   90.00
#
_symmetry.space_group_name_H-M   'P 1'
#
loop_
_entity.id
_entity.type
_entity.pdbx_description
1 polymer ?
#
loop_
_entity_poly.entity_id
_entity_poly.type
_entity_poly.pdbx_seq_one_letter_code
_entity_poly.pdbx_strand_id
1 'polypeptide(L)'
;MPRLPRAVPVEPAGSEVTAAERDPREVRRELRIQRAVVGLVLHGYRGDTVGFNSAATELARVEQAAPDELFRPLLWALSRLPRSLDEPAALHDHLAALYTVRDADEDD
;
A
#
# COMPACT_ATOMS: atom_id res chain seq x y z
N MET A 1 39.77 -22.85 52.27
CA MET A 1 39.80 -22.06 51.01
C MET A 1 38.76 -22.64 50.06
N PRO A 2 37.53 -22.09 49.96
CA PRO A 2 36.54 -22.56 48.99
C PRO A 2 36.80 -21.92 47.61
N ARG A 3 36.76 -22.71 46.54
CA ARG A 3 36.88 -22.24 45.15
C ARG A 3 35.55 -21.62 44.69
N LEU A 4 35.59 -20.37 44.23
CA LEU A 4 34.46 -19.68 43.61
C LEU A 4 34.11 -20.30 42.24
N PRO A 5 32.82 -20.39 41.87
CA PRO A 5 32.43 -20.83 40.54
C PRO A 5 32.80 -19.78 39.48
N ARG A 6 33.31 -20.24 38.33
CA ARG A 6 33.64 -19.39 37.18
C ARG A 6 32.39 -18.70 36.64
N ALA A 7 32.46 -17.39 36.45
CA ALA A 7 31.45 -16.63 35.72
C ALA A 7 31.38 -17.15 34.28
N VAL A 8 30.18 -17.56 33.87
CA VAL A 8 29.86 -17.88 32.47
C VAL A 8 29.70 -16.54 31.74
N PRO A 9 30.41 -16.30 30.62
CA PRO A 9 30.20 -15.10 29.83
C PRO A 9 28.79 -15.17 29.22
N VAL A 10 27.94 -14.23 29.61
CA VAL A 10 26.65 -13.98 28.95
C VAL A 10 26.99 -13.29 27.64
N GLU A 11 26.93 -14.03 26.54
CA GLU A 11 26.97 -13.43 25.21
C GLU A 11 25.79 -12.45 25.09
N PRO A 12 26.01 -11.20 24.66
CA PRO A 12 24.89 -10.34 24.34
C PRO A 12 24.18 -10.97 23.14
N ALA A 13 22.97 -11.47 23.37
CA ALA A 13 22.01 -11.72 22.30
C ALA A 13 21.71 -10.39 21.63
N GLY A 14 22.55 -10.02 20.68
CA GLY A 14 22.25 -9.03 19.67
C GLY A 14 21.11 -9.57 18.83
N SER A 15 19.87 -9.39 19.29
CA SER A 15 18.75 -9.26 18.38
C SER A 15 18.97 -7.95 17.62
N GLU A 16 19.87 -7.99 16.64
CA GLU A 16 19.70 -7.18 15.45
C GLU A 16 18.41 -7.66 14.80
N VAL A 17 17.30 -7.05 15.21
CA VAL A 17 16.10 -7.01 14.39
C VAL A 17 16.51 -6.15 13.19
N THR A 18 17.15 -6.78 12.21
CA THR A 18 17.32 -6.20 10.89
C THR A 18 15.91 -5.95 10.41
N ALA A 19 15.50 -4.69 10.29
CA ALA A 19 14.27 -4.33 9.59
C ALA A 19 14.34 -5.03 8.25
N ALA A 20 13.56 -6.10 8.08
CA ALA A 20 13.56 -6.88 6.85
C ALA A 20 13.22 -5.91 5.72
N GLU A 21 14.19 -5.64 4.86
CA GLU A 21 14.01 -4.80 3.69
C GLU A 21 12.94 -5.46 2.84
N ARG A 22 11.74 -4.86 2.79
CA ARG A 22 10.60 -5.42 2.04
C ARG A 22 10.98 -5.50 0.57
N ASP A 23 10.53 -6.56 -0.11
CA ASP A 23 10.75 -6.71 -1.55
C ASP A 23 10.16 -5.48 -2.29
N PRO A 24 10.98 -4.72 -3.04
CA PRO A 24 10.51 -3.60 -3.84
C PRO A 24 9.34 -3.94 -4.78
N ARG A 25 9.25 -5.19 -5.26
CA ARG A 25 8.14 -5.65 -6.11
C ARG A 25 6.82 -5.70 -5.34
N GLU A 26 6.84 -6.19 -4.11
CA GLU A 26 5.66 -6.21 -3.25
C GLU A 26 5.18 -4.79 -2.94
N VAL A 27 6.11 -3.87 -2.64
CA VAL A 27 5.79 -2.47 -2.38
C VAL A 27 5.16 -1.82 -3.62
N ARG A 28 5.71 -2.06 -4.82
CA ARG A 28 5.13 -1.52 -6.07
C ARG A 28 3.74 -2.07 -6.35
N ARG A 29 3.53 -3.38 -6.15
CA ARG A 29 2.19 -3.97 -6.26
C ARG A 29 1.22 -3.33 -5.27
N GLU A 30 1.63 -3.13 -4.03
CA GLU A 30 0.81 -2.43 -3.01
C GLU A 30 0.43 -1.02 -3.49
N LEU A 31 1.36 -0.27 -4.08
CA LEU A 31 1.08 1.06 -4.64
C LEU A 31 0.13 1.03 -5.83
N ARG A 32 0.24 0.05 -6.74
CA ARG A 32 -0.70 -0.12 -7.87
C ARG A 32 -2.11 -0.48 -7.39
N ILE A 33 -2.23 -1.34 -6.39
CA ILE A 33 -3.51 -1.64 -5.74
C ILE A 33 -4.10 -0.37 -5.12
N GLN A 34 -3.31 0.39 -4.36
CA GLN A 34 -3.76 1.66 -3.78
C GLN A 34 -4.24 2.62 -4.86
N ARG A 35 -3.48 2.78 -5.96
CA ARG A 35 -3.85 3.62 -7.11
C ARG A 35 -5.18 3.20 -7.71
N ALA A 36 -5.37 1.91 -7.95
CA ALA A 36 -6.60 1.38 -8.51
C ALA A 36 -7.79 1.51 -7.56
N VAL A 37 -7.63 1.31 -6.25
CA VAL A 37 -8.70 1.53 -5.27
C VAL A 37 -9.12 3.01 -5.22
N VAL A 38 -8.16 3.93 -5.20
CA VAL A 38 -8.46 5.37 -5.14
C VAL A 38 -9.13 5.82 -6.44
N GLY A 39 -8.65 5.33 -7.58
CA GLY A 39 -9.28 5.54 -8.89
C GLY A 39 -10.72 5.02 -8.92
N LEU A 40 -10.95 3.79 -8.44
CA LEU A 40 -12.29 3.19 -8.36
C LEU A 40 -13.26 4.09 -7.58
N VAL A 41 -12.86 4.55 -6.39
CA VAL A 41 -13.69 5.42 -5.55
C VAL A 41 -13.94 6.77 -6.20
N LEU A 42 -12.90 7.38 -6.78
CA LEU A 42 -13.01 8.68 -7.45
C LEU A 42 -13.94 8.64 -8.67
N HIS A 43 -13.76 7.65 -9.55
CA HIS A 43 -14.59 7.49 -10.74
C HIS A 43 -16.03 7.12 -10.36
N GLY A 44 -16.21 6.26 -9.35
CA GLY A 44 -17.54 5.95 -8.80
C GLY A 44 -18.26 7.17 -8.25
N TYR A 45 -17.56 8.01 -7.49
CA TYR A 45 -18.12 9.27 -6.96
C TYR A 45 -18.56 10.23 -8.08
N ARG A 46 -17.84 10.28 -9.20
CA ARG A 46 -18.16 11.12 -10.36
C ARG A 46 -19.21 10.55 -11.30
N GLY A 47 -19.63 9.30 -11.10
CA GLY A 47 -20.46 8.59 -12.08
C GLY A 47 -19.72 8.27 -13.39
N ASP A 48 -18.38 8.27 -13.39
CA ASP A 48 -17.57 7.87 -14.54
C ASP A 48 -17.46 6.34 -14.59
N THR A 49 -18.42 5.73 -15.31
CA THR A 49 -18.50 4.28 -15.46
C THR A 49 -17.30 3.67 -16.19
N VAL A 50 -16.65 4.42 -17.10
CA VAL A 50 -15.51 3.89 -17.87
C VAL A 50 -14.28 3.80 -16.97
N GLY A 51 -13.95 4.89 -16.27
CA GLY A 51 -12.86 4.91 -15.30
C GLY A 51 -13.08 3.92 -14.15
N PHE A 52 -14.32 3.81 -13.67
CA PHE A 52 -14.69 2.84 -12.64
C PHE A 52 -14.40 1.40 -13.09
N ASN A 53 -14.86 1.00 -14.28
CA ASN A 53 -14.65 -0.35 -14.78
C ASN A 53 -13.17 -0.64 -15.10
N SER A 54 -12.41 0.35 -15.55
CA SER A 54 -10.97 0.22 -15.76
C SER A 54 -10.25 -0.06 -14.43
N ALA A 55 -10.55 0.72 -13.38
CA ALA A 55 -9.97 0.51 -12.05
C ALA A 55 -10.40 -0.84 -11.43
N ALA A 56 -11.66 -1.23 -11.60
CA ALA A 56 -12.15 -2.55 -11.15
C ALA A 56 -11.42 -3.70 -11.87
N THR A 57 -11.15 -3.55 -13.17
CA THR A 57 -10.41 -4.53 -13.98
C THR A 57 -8.97 -4.65 -13.51
N GLU A 58 -8.31 -3.52 -13.20
CA GLU A 58 -6.96 -3.50 -12.65
C GLU A 58 -6.88 -4.32 -11.35
N LEU A 59 -7.81 -4.09 -10.42
CA LEU A 59 -7.85 -4.81 -9.14
C LEU A 59 -8.16 -6.31 -9.33
N ALA A 60 -9.16 -6.65 -10.15
CA ALA A 60 -9.66 -8.01 -10.24
C ALA A 60 -8.84 -8.92 -11.17
N ARG A 61 -8.23 -8.36 -12.23
CA ARG A 61 -7.57 -9.14 -13.28
C ARG A 61 -6.06 -8.93 -13.35
N VAL A 62 -5.59 -7.69 -13.21
CA VAL A 62 -4.16 -7.38 -13.33
C VAL A 62 -3.46 -7.72 -12.02
N GLU A 63 -3.86 -7.07 -10.93
CA GLU A 63 -3.22 -7.27 -9.63
C GLU A 63 -3.77 -8.48 -8.87
N GLN A 64 -4.96 -8.96 -9.24
CA GLN A 64 -5.68 -10.06 -8.57
C GLN A 64 -5.71 -9.83 -7.04
N ALA A 65 -6.06 -8.61 -6.64
CA ALA A 65 -5.98 -8.16 -5.27
C ALA A 65 -6.96 -8.94 -4.36
N ALA A 66 -6.44 -9.44 -3.23
CA ALA A 66 -7.26 -10.10 -2.24
C ALA A 66 -8.09 -9.08 -1.43
N PRO A 67 -9.27 -9.47 -0.89
CA PRO A 67 -10.15 -8.53 -0.19
C PRO A 67 -9.50 -7.77 0.98
N ASP A 68 -8.55 -8.38 1.68
CA ASP A 68 -7.81 -7.78 2.79
C ASP A 68 -6.85 -6.68 2.33
N GLU A 69 -6.28 -6.80 1.12
CA GLU A 69 -5.44 -5.79 0.49
C GLU A 69 -6.24 -4.54 0.10
N LEU A 70 -7.55 -4.71 -0.17
CA LEU A 70 -8.45 -3.63 -0.56
C LEU A 70 -8.99 -2.85 0.64
N PHE A 71 -9.14 -3.50 1.79
CA PHE A 71 -9.92 -2.95 2.90
C PHE A 71 -9.36 -1.62 3.42
N ARG A 72 -8.05 -1.56 3.67
CA ARG A 72 -7.40 -0.34 4.20
C ARG A 72 -7.43 0.82 3.20
N PRO A 73 -6.99 0.66 1.93
CA PRO A 73 -7.09 1.72 0.94
C PRO A 73 -8.53 2.17 0.69
N LEU A 74 -9.48 1.24 0.68
CA LEU A 74 -10.89 1.55 0.43
C LEU A 74 -11.49 2.38 1.57
N LEU A 75 -11.26 1.96 2.82
CA LEU A 75 -11.71 2.71 4.00
C LEU A 75 -11.14 4.11 4.01
N TRP A 76 -9.84 4.25 3.72
CA TRP A 76 -9.19 5.54 3.62
C TRP A 76 -9.84 6.40 2.52
N ALA A 77 -9.97 5.88 1.30
CA ALA A 77 -10.51 6.63 0.16
C ALA A 77 -11.95 7.08 0.41
N LEU A 78 -12.81 6.19 0.91
CA LEU A 78 -14.20 6.53 1.24
C LEU A 78 -14.29 7.59 2.35
N SER A 79 -13.40 7.57 3.33
CA SER A 79 -13.37 8.57 4.42
C SER A 79 -12.99 9.98 3.94
N ARG A 80 -12.40 10.09 2.75
CA ARG A 80 -11.93 11.35 2.13
C ARG A 80 -12.88 11.91 1.10
N LEU A 81 -13.99 11.22 0.82
CA LEU A 81 -15.03 11.76 -0.04
C LEU A 81 -15.72 12.96 0.64
N PRO A 82 -16.00 14.04 -0.12
CA PRO A 82 -16.77 15.15 0.39
C PRO A 82 -18.22 14.70 0.66
N ARG A 83 -18.86 15.34 1.65
CA ARG A 83 -20.26 15.05 2.02
C ARG A 83 -21.28 15.69 1.08
N SER A 84 -20.81 16.56 0.19
CA SER A 84 -21.53 17.32 -0.85
C SER A 84 -20.94 16.97 -2.22
N LEU A 85 -21.53 17.48 -3.31
CA LEU A 85 -21.03 17.35 -4.69
C LEU A 85 -19.76 18.19 -4.97
N ASP A 86 -18.92 18.37 -3.96
CA ASP A 86 -17.69 19.14 -4.08
C ASP A 86 -16.56 18.30 -4.68
N GLU A 87 -15.50 18.98 -5.12
CA GLU A 87 -14.33 18.31 -5.69
C GLU A 87 -13.60 17.46 -4.62
N PRO A 88 -13.33 16.16 -4.86
CA PRO A 88 -12.64 15.28 -3.93
C PRO A 88 -11.11 15.49 -3.96
N ALA A 89 -10.65 16.70 -3.65
CA ALA A 89 -9.25 17.13 -3.78
C ALA A 89 -8.24 16.19 -3.11
N ALA A 90 -8.56 15.67 -1.91
CA ALA A 90 -7.67 14.75 -1.20
C ALA A 90 -7.43 13.43 -1.95
N LEU A 91 -8.41 12.94 -2.73
CA LEU A 91 -8.24 11.75 -3.56
C LEU A 91 -7.38 12.07 -4.80
N HIS A 92 -7.57 13.27 -5.37
CA HIS A 92 -6.75 13.75 -6.48
C HIS A 92 -5.29 13.90 -6.12
N ASP A 93 -5.01 14.60 -5.02
CA ASP A 93 -3.65 14.83 -4.55
C ASP A 93 -2.95 13.49 -4.25
N HIS A 94 -3.67 12.54 -3.66
CA HIS A 94 -3.14 11.23 -3.36
C HIS A 94 -2.87 10.40 -4.62
N LEU A 95 -3.78 10.41 -5.61
CA LEU A 95 -3.51 9.77 -6.91
C LEU A 95 -2.30 10.38 -7.59
N ALA A 96 -2.20 11.71 -7.63
CA ALA A 96 -1.06 12.40 -8.23
C ALA A 96 0.26 11.96 -7.57
N ALA A 97 0.28 11.86 -6.24
CA ALA A 97 1.43 11.33 -5.52
C ALA A 97 1.74 9.87 -5.89
N LEU A 98 0.74 8.99 -5.97
CA LEU A 98 0.95 7.58 -6.34
C LEU A 98 1.51 7.43 -7.77
N TYR A 99 1.06 8.24 -8.72
CA TYR A 99 1.57 8.22 -10.10
C TYR A 99 3.01 8.74 -10.23
N THR A 100 3.55 9.44 -9.23
CA THR A 100 4.97 9.85 -9.25
C THR A 100 5.93 8.68 -9.01
N VAL A 101 5.43 7.58 -8.45
CA VAL A 101 6.21 6.35 -8.28
C VAL A 101 6.16 5.55 -9.57
N ARG A 102 7.32 5.41 -10.23
CA ARG A 102 7.41 4.68 -11.49
C ARG A 102 7.17 3.18 -11.27
N ASP A 103 6.24 2.62 -12.02
CA ASP A 103 6.07 1.18 -12.17
C ASP A 103 7.28 0.67 -12.97
N ALA A 104 8.28 0.12 -12.28
CA ALA A 104 9.53 -0.32 -12.91
C ALA A 104 9.28 -1.61 -13.71
N ASP A 105 8.96 -1.45 -15.00
CA ASP A 105 8.97 -2.48 -16.06
C ASP A 105 9.26 -1.85 -17.45
N GLU A 106 10.08 -0.79 -17.52
CA GLU A 106 10.49 -0.15 -18.80
C GLU A 106 11.99 -0.20 -19.10
N ASP A 107 12.80 -0.84 -18.25
CA ASP A 107 14.23 -1.04 -18.51
C ASP A 107 14.46 -2.52 -18.90
N ASP A 108 14.20 -2.83 -20.16
CA ASP A 108 14.70 -4.01 -20.88
C ASP A 108 15.54 -3.52 -22.09
#